data_AF-A0A968A3H8-F1
#
_entry.id   AF-A0A968A3H8-F1
#
_cell.length_a   1.000
_cell.length_b   1.000
_cell.length_c   1.000
_cell.angle_alpha   90.00
_cell.angle_beta   90.00
_cell.angle_gamma   90.00
#
_symmetry.space_group_name_H-M   'P 1'
#
loop_
_entity.id
_entity.type
_entity.pdbx_description
1 polymer ?
#
loop_
_entity_poly.entity_id
_entity_poly.type
_entity_poly.pdbx_seq_one_letter_code
_entity_poly.pdbx_strand_id
1 'polypeptide(L)'
;GFGDRLGIANPAHIRSLVGSTMKPILAQQSIRELQRTERTPDEVMDAATWAALQEGYKDGFGADADHLKTTEDIDLMAQAGYTFFTIDPSEYVVNEADLLSAEEVKQQLNSFTWQLMGER
;
A
#
# COMPACT_ATOMS: atom_id res chain seq x y z
N GLY A 1 -1.44 5.44 7.67
CA GLY A 1 -0.14 5.28 7.01
C GLY A 1 0.74 6.47 7.27
N PHE A 2 2.01 6.25 7.62
CA PHE A 2 3.01 7.30 7.88
C PHE A 2 4.17 7.19 6.87
N GLY A 3 3.85 7.27 5.58
CA GLY A 3 4.84 7.11 4.51
C GLY A 3 6.00 8.11 4.60
N ASP A 4 7.22 7.59 4.42
CA ASP A 4 8.46 8.36 4.57
C ASP A 4 9.40 8.08 3.39
N ARG A 5 9.34 8.96 2.39
CA ARG A 5 10.18 8.90 1.18
C ARG A 5 11.65 9.24 1.43
N LEU A 6 11.97 9.80 2.59
CA LEU A 6 13.30 10.32 2.92
C LEU A 6 14.03 9.44 3.95
N GLY A 7 13.30 8.60 4.68
CA GLY A 7 13.84 7.73 5.73
C GLY A 7 14.20 8.44 7.04
N ILE A 8 13.76 9.67 7.24
CA ILE A 8 14.12 10.53 8.40
C ILE A 8 12.92 11.07 9.18
N ALA A 9 11.68 10.85 8.71
CA ALA A 9 10.47 11.39 9.30
C ALA A 9 9.91 10.51 10.42
N ASN A 10 10.19 9.20 10.41
CA ASN A 10 9.62 8.24 11.35
C ASN A 10 9.78 8.57 12.85
N PRO A 11 10.91 9.13 13.34
CA PRO A 11 10.99 9.57 14.73
C PRO A 11 9.95 10.66 15.08
N ALA A 12 9.72 11.60 14.17
CA ALA A 12 8.70 12.62 14.35
C ALA A 12 7.28 12.05 14.24
N HIS A 13 7.06 11.08 13.33
CA HIS A 13 5.80 10.33 13.26
C HIS A 13 5.46 9.65 14.58
N ILE A 14 6.42 8.98 15.22
CA ILE A 14 6.25 8.37 16.54
C ILE A 14 5.88 9.42 17.60
N ARG A 15 6.63 10.54 17.66
CA ARG A 15 6.34 11.62 18.62
C ARG A 15 4.96 12.25 18.43
N SER A 16 4.44 12.26 17.20
CA SER A 16 3.10 12.77 16.92
C SER A 16 1.97 11.95 17.56
N LEU A 17 2.26 10.71 18.01
CA LEU A 17 1.28 9.81 18.61
C LEU A 17 1.07 10.02 20.11
N VAL A 18 1.78 10.96 20.75
CA VAL A 18 1.63 11.20 22.19
C VAL A 18 0.17 11.53 22.53
N GLY A 19 -0.43 10.73 23.42
CA GLY A 19 -1.84 10.86 23.81
C GLY A 19 -2.85 10.24 22.83
N SER A 20 -2.38 9.62 21.74
CA SER A 20 -3.21 8.90 20.78
C SER A 20 -3.27 7.41 21.08
N THR A 21 -4.36 6.76 20.68
CA THR A 21 -4.50 5.29 20.66
C THR A 21 -4.21 4.70 19.28
N MET A 22 -3.85 5.53 18.29
CA MET A 22 -3.56 5.07 16.94
C MET A 22 -2.27 4.23 16.89
N LYS A 23 -2.31 3.15 16.11
CA LYS A 23 -1.14 2.33 15.79
C LYS A 23 -0.55 2.79 14.46
N PRO A 24 0.76 3.11 14.40
CA PRO A 24 1.35 3.65 13.19
C PRO A 24 1.70 2.54 12.21
N ILE A 25 1.58 2.85 10.92
CA ILE A 25 2.23 2.11 9.84
C ILE A 25 3.43 2.96 9.43
N LEU A 26 4.62 2.65 9.98
CA LEU A 26 5.83 3.46 9.82
C LEU A 26 6.63 3.11 8.55
N ALA A 27 6.55 1.85 8.10
CA ALA A 27 7.13 1.44 6.83
C ALA A 27 6.03 1.47 5.77
N GLN A 28 5.97 2.54 4.97
CA GLN A 28 5.02 2.63 3.86
C GLN A 28 5.64 3.40 2.71
N GLN A 29 5.71 2.75 1.55
CA GLN A 29 5.92 3.37 0.25
C GLN A 29 5.26 2.50 -0.82
N SER A 30 4.82 3.13 -1.90
CA SER A 30 4.40 2.49 -3.13
C SER A 30 5.59 2.16 -4.03
N ILE A 31 5.41 1.21 -4.95
CA ILE A 31 6.43 0.83 -5.95
C ILE A 31 6.90 2.05 -6.76
N ARG A 32 5.97 2.93 -7.14
CA ARG A 32 6.28 4.19 -7.84
C ARG A 32 7.20 5.10 -7.01
N GLU A 33 7.01 5.16 -5.69
CA GLU A 33 7.85 5.99 -4.83
C GLU A 33 9.23 5.37 -4.61
N LEU A 34 9.31 4.05 -4.42
CA LEU A 34 10.58 3.33 -4.34
C LEU A 34 11.44 3.60 -5.59
N GLN A 35 10.85 3.44 -6.78
CA GLN A 35 11.52 3.72 -8.06
C GLN A 35 12.01 5.18 -8.17
N ARG A 36 11.18 6.15 -7.76
CA ARG A 36 11.53 7.59 -7.86
C ARG A 36 12.56 8.06 -6.85
N THR A 37 12.64 7.37 -5.72
CA THR A 37 13.60 7.66 -4.66
C THR A 37 14.85 6.81 -4.76
N GLU A 38 14.89 5.86 -5.70
CA GLU A 38 15.94 4.85 -5.85
C GLU A 38 16.19 4.07 -4.55
N ARG A 39 15.12 3.83 -3.80
CA ARG A 39 15.15 3.10 -2.53
C ARG A 39 14.63 1.69 -2.67
N THR A 40 15.06 0.82 -1.76
CA THR A 40 14.54 -0.55 -1.64
C THR A 40 13.48 -0.67 -0.53
N PRO A 41 12.61 -1.68 -0.59
CA PRO A 41 11.69 -1.99 0.52
C PRO A 41 12.42 -2.20 1.86
N ASP A 42 13.59 -2.85 1.85
CA ASP A 42 14.42 -3.07 3.03
C ASP A 42 14.85 -1.74 3.66
N GLU A 43 15.26 -0.74 2.86
CA GLU A 43 15.64 0.57 3.39
C GLU A 43 14.46 1.32 4.04
N VAL A 44 13.23 1.07 3.59
CA VAL A 44 12.02 1.62 4.22
C VAL A 44 11.75 0.92 5.55
N MET A 45 11.87 -0.40 5.59
CA MET A 45 11.74 -1.20 6.81
C MET A 45 12.80 -0.82 7.84
N ASP A 46 14.05 -0.64 7.41
CA ASP A 46 15.17 -0.22 8.25
C ASP A 46 14.90 1.16 8.85
N ALA A 47 14.46 2.13 8.06
CA ALA A 47 14.13 3.47 8.56
C ALA A 47 13.04 3.44 9.66
N ALA A 48 12.02 2.59 9.49
CA ALA A 48 10.98 2.40 10.50
C ALA A 48 11.52 1.71 11.76
N THR A 49 12.32 0.66 11.60
CA THR A 49 12.91 -0.14 12.69
C THR A 49 13.85 0.71 13.54
N TRP A 50 14.76 1.46 12.90
CA TRP A 50 15.69 2.35 13.59
C TRP A 50 14.98 3.49 14.31
N ALA A 51 13.93 4.06 13.72
CA ALA A 51 13.14 5.08 14.39
C ALA A 51 12.42 4.55 15.64
N ALA A 52 11.84 3.34 15.55
CA ALA A 52 11.20 2.70 16.70
C ALA A 52 12.21 2.46 17.83
N LEU A 53 13.42 1.99 17.50
CA LEU A 53 14.49 1.82 18.48
C LEU A 53 14.94 3.16 19.07
N GLN A 54 15.18 4.17 18.23
CA GLN A 54 15.65 5.50 18.65
C GLN A 54 14.68 6.16 19.63
N GLU A 55 13.38 6.13 19.35
CA GLU A 55 12.36 6.76 20.19
C GLU A 55 11.91 5.84 21.34
N GLY A 56 12.48 4.63 21.47
CA GLY A 56 12.11 3.66 22.49
C GLY A 56 10.66 3.17 22.36
N TYR A 57 10.11 3.18 21.14
CA TYR A 57 8.74 2.82 20.84
C TYR A 57 8.57 1.28 20.83
N LYS A 58 7.76 0.76 21.75
CA LYS A 58 7.61 -0.70 22.00
C LYS A 58 6.24 -1.25 21.62
N ASP A 59 5.36 -0.38 21.14
CA ASP A 59 3.95 -0.66 20.94
C ASP A 59 3.62 -1.38 19.63
N GLY A 60 4.65 -1.68 18.84
CA GLY A 60 4.57 -2.26 17.50
C GLY A 60 4.16 -1.23 16.43
N PHE A 61 4.65 -1.43 15.21
CA PHE A 61 4.23 -0.66 14.03
C PHE A 61 3.89 -1.61 12.88
N GLY A 62 3.10 -1.13 11.92
CA GLY A 62 2.78 -1.84 10.68
C GLY A 62 3.69 -1.46 9.52
N ALA A 63 3.77 -2.37 8.53
CA ALA A 63 4.43 -2.16 7.26
C ALA A 63 3.44 -2.38 6.10
N ASP A 64 3.20 -1.34 5.30
CA ASP A 64 2.23 -1.30 4.21
C ASP A 64 2.91 -1.18 2.85
N ALA A 65 2.70 -2.21 2.05
CA ALA A 65 3.11 -2.29 0.67
C ALA A 65 2.04 -1.61 -0.18
N ASP A 66 2.27 -0.33 -0.46
CA ASP A 66 1.24 0.57 -0.97
C ASP A 66 1.08 0.46 -2.50
N HIS A 67 -0.15 0.57 -3.00
CA HIS A 67 -0.48 0.60 -4.43
C HIS A 67 0.17 -0.53 -5.29
N LEU A 68 0.05 -1.78 -4.87
CA LEU A 68 0.57 -2.94 -5.60
C LEU A 68 -0.34 -3.32 -6.77
N LYS A 69 0.27 -3.57 -7.93
CA LYS A 69 -0.43 -3.96 -9.16
C LYS A 69 -0.02 -5.32 -9.71
N THR A 70 1.18 -5.77 -9.39
CA THR A 70 1.77 -7.00 -9.93
C THR A 70 2.04 -8.01 -8.82
N THR A 71 2.05 -9.30 -9.16
CA THR A 71 2.42 -10.37 -8.22
C THR A 71 3.89 -10.32 -7.85
N GLU A 72 4.73 -9.88 -8.77
CA GLU A 72 6.17 -9.69 -8.55
C GLU A 72 6.44 -8.63 -7.48
N ASP A 73 5.70 -7.51 -7.52
CA ASP A 73 5.79 -6.47 -6.50
C ASP A 73 5.25 -6.97 -5.14
N ILE A 74 4.21 -7.82 -5.13
CA ILE A 74 3.73 -8.47 -3.90
C ILE A 74 4.84 -9.32 -3.29
N ASP A 75 5.47 -10.19 -4.08
CA ASP A 75 6.53 -11.08 -3.62
C ASP A 75 7.75 -10.30 -3.11
N LEU A 76 8.14 -9.23 -3.81
CA LEU A 76 9.22 -8.32 -3.42
C LEU A 76 8.96 -7.73 -2.02
N MET A 77 7.77 -7.18 -1.79
CA MET A 77 7.43 -6.53 -0.52
C MET A 77 7.25 -7.55 0.60
N ALA A 78 6.69 -8.72 0.31
CA ALA A 78 6.56 -9.81 1.27
C ALA A 78 7.92 -10.33 1.75
N GLN A 79 8.90 -10.45 0.85
CA GLN A 79 10.27 -10.84 1.19
C GLN A 79 10.96 -9.84 2.14
N ALA A 80 10.66 -8.55 2.00
CA ALA A 80 11.14 -7.50 2.89
C ALA A 80 10.37 -7.41 4.23
N GLY A 81 9.42 -8.32 4.48
CA GLY A 81 8.70 -8.42 5.75
C GLY A 81 7.49 -7.50 5.90
N TYR A 82 6.95 -6.96 4.79
CA TYR A 82 5.72 -6.19 4.82
C TYR A 82 4.51 -7.06 5.24
N THR A 83 3.61 -6.48 6.04
CA THR A 83 2.50 -7.21 6.68
C THR A 83 1.12 -6.74 6.24
N PHE A 84 1.05 -5.63 5.50
CA PHE A 84 -0.17 -5.04 4.97
C PHE A 84 0.05 -4.81 3.47
N PHE A 85 -0.92 -5.20 2.64
CA PHE A 85 -0.80 -5.17 1.19
C PHE A 85 -1.99 -4.40 0.61
N THR A 86 -1.71 -3.25 -0.01
CA THR A 86 -2.71 -2.40 -0.64
C THR A 86 -2.74 -2.70 -2.14
N ILE A 87 -3.71 -3.50 -2.57
CA ILE A 87 -3.86 -3.89 -3.98
C ILE A 87 -4.60 -2.79 -4.74
N ASP A 88 -4.02 -2.34 -5.85
CA ASP A 88 -4.55 -1.29 -6.72
C ASP A 88 -5.15 -1.89 -8.00
N PRO A 89 -6.49 -2.07 -8.07
CA PRO A 89 -7.16 -2.59 -9.25
C PRO A 89 -7.49 -1.50 -10.28
N SER A 90 -6.99 -0.26 -10.12
CA SER A 90 -7.43 0.90 -10.92
C SER A 90 -7.28 0.70 -12.43
N GLU A 91 -6.31 -0.10 -12.88
CA GLU A 91 -6.11 -0.43 -14.30
C GLU A 91 -7.24 -1.27 -14.90
N TYR A 92 -8.00 -1.95 -14.05
CA TYR A 92 -9.15 -2.77 -14.45
C TYR A 92 -10.49 -2.06 -14.24
N VAL A 93 -10.47 -0.82 -13.74
CA VAL A 93 -11.67 0.00 -13.60
C VAL A 93 -12.04 0.59 -14.95
N VAL A 94 -13.25 0.28 -15.43
CA VAL A 94 -13.82 0.87 -16.66
C VAL A 94 -14.34 2.26 -16.32
N ASN A 95 -13.48 3.27 -16.45
CA ASN A 95 -13.80 4.66 -16.09
C ASN A 95 -14.92 5.25 -16.94
N GLU A 96 -15.10 4.77 -18.17
CA GLU A 96 -16.14 5.22 -19.09
C GLU A 96 -17.55 4.87 -18.60
N ALA A 97 -17.68 3.93 -17.66
CA ALA A 97 -18.97 3.53 -17.09
C ALA A 97 -19.74 4.71 -16.48
N ASP A 98 -19.04 5.73 -15.96
CA ASP A 98 -19.64 6.94 -15.39
C ASP A 98 -20.42 7.79 -16.43
N LEU A 99 -20.11 7.58 -17.73
CA LEU A 99 -20.74 8.31 -18.83
C LEU A 99 -21.89 7.52 -19.48
N LEU A 100 -22.10 6.27 -19.07
CA LEU A 100 -23.10 5.39 -19.67
C LEU A 100 -24.47 5.56 -19.01
N SER A 101 -25.51 5.44 -19.82
CA SER A 101 -26.86 5.21 -19.32
C SER A 101 -26.99 3.83 -18.66
N ALA A 102 -28.00 3.65 -17.81
CA ALA A 102 -28.26 2.38 -17.16
C ALA A 102 -28.46 1.22 -18.16
N GLU A 103 -29.03 1.51 -19.34
CA GLU A 103 -29.28 0.54 -20.40
C GLU A 103 -27.98 0.11 -21.10
N GLU A 104 -27.06 1.04 -21.33
CA GLU A 104 -25.73 0.74 -21.88
C GLU A 104 -24.90 -0.09 -20.90
N VAL A 105 -24.95 0.24 -19.59
CA VAL A 105 -24.31 -0.57 -18.55
C VAL A 105 -24.87 -1.99 -18.55
N LYS A 106 -26.20 -2.16 -18.57
CA LYS A 106 -26.84 -3.48 -18.63
C LYS A 106 -26.39 -4.28 -19.86
N GLN A 107 -26.29 -3.63 -21.03
CA GLN A 107 -25.83 -4.30 -22.24
C GLN A 107 -24.39 -4.81 -22.11
N GLN A 108 -23.48 -4.01 -21.53
CA GLN A 108 -22.10 -4.42 -21.29
C GLN A 108 -22.00 -5.55 -20.26
N LEU A 109 -22.78 -5.51 -19.18
CA LEU A 109 -22.79 -6.58 -18.19
C LEU A 109 -23.33 -7.90 -18.74
N ASN A 110 -24.31 -7.84 -19.65
CA ASN A 110 -24.88 -9.02 -20.32
C ASN A 110 -23.92 -9.63 -21.36
N SER A 111 -23.06 -8.83 -21.98
CA SER A 111 -22.03 -9.32 -22.91
C SER A 111 -20.77 -9.80 -22.19
N PHE A 112 -20.61 -9.47 -20.91
CA PHE A 112 -19.47 -9.90 -20.11
C PHE A 112 -19.53 -11.40 -19.78
N THR A 113 -18.43 -12.10 -20.01
CA THR A 113 -18.34 -13.54 -19.70
C THR A 113 -17.90 -13.75 -18.25
N TRP A 114 -18.89 -13.79 -17.34
CA TRP A 114 -18.66 -13.94 -15.90
C TRP A 114 -17.90 -15.21 -15.50
N GLN A 115 -17.97 -16.27 -16.32
CA GLN A 115 -17.23 -17.52 -16.09
C GLN A 115 -15.69 -17.32 -16.06
N LEU A 116 -15.18 -16.25 -16.67
CA LEU A 116 -13.76 -15.89 -16.64
C LEU A 116 -13.31 -15.33 -15.28
N MET A 117 -14.23 -14.96 -14.39
CA MET A 117 -13.89 -14.49 -13.03
C MET A 117 -13.74 -15.65 -12.01
N GLY A 118 -13.77 -16.90 -12.48
CA GLY A 118 -13.68 -18.11 -11.67
C GLY A 118 -15.04 -18.55 -11.13
N GLU A 119 -15.33 -19.85 -11.23
CA GLU A 119 -16.36 -20.47 -10.39
C GLU A 119 -15.88 -20.38 -8.93
N ARG A 120 -16.73 -19.88 -8.03
CA ARG A 120 -16.48 -19.96 -6.59
C ARG A 120 -16.60 -21.39 -6.11
#